data_AF-A0A5D3B9D8-F1
#
_entry.id   AF-A0A5D3B9D8-F1
#
_cell.length_a   1.000
_cell.length_b   1.000
_cell.length_c   1.000
_cell.angle_alpha   90.00
_cell.angle_beta   90.00
_cell.angle_gamma   90.00
#
_symmetry.space_group_name_H-M   'P 1'
#
loop_
_entity.id
_entity.type
_entity.pdbx_description
1 polymer ?
#
loop_
_entity_poly.entity_id
_entity_poly.type
_entity_poly.pdbx_seq_one_letter_code
_entity_poly.pdbx_strand_id
1 'polypeptide(L)'
;MACVYILQCIPKDVLLQIARKKTAKKIWDSLKTRYLGSKQVKMARVQTLKSVFDVLRMKETETIEEFTEKINRLASKFSTLGVALEDSSLVKKLLDFVLKKYLPIDVGIKQLHDLQTM
;
A
#
# COMPACT_ATOMS: atom_id res chain seq x y z
N MET A 1 -30.70 7.51 -27.69
CA MET A 1 -30.87 6.18 -27.07
C MET A 1 -29.87 5.88 -25.96
N ALA A 2 -28.55 5.94 -26.18
CA ALA A 2 -27.54 5.60 -25.16
C ALA A 2 -27.64 6.38 -23.82
N CYS A 3 -27.97 7.69 -23.84
CA CYS A 3 -28.15 8.47 -22.61
C CYS A 3 -29.29 7.91 -21.72
N VAL A 4 -30.38 7.44 -22.33
CA VAL A 4 -31.58 6.99 -21.62
C VAL A 4 -31.28 5.69 -20.87
N TYR A 5 -30.58 4.75 -21.51
CA TYR A 5 -30.16 3.49 -20.87
C TYR A 5 -29.21 3.70 -19.69
N ILE A 6 -28.24 4.61 -19.80
CA ILE A 6 -27.32 4.92 -18.69
C ILE A 6 -28.09 5.52 -17.51
N LEU A 7 -29.03 6.44 -17.77
CA LEU A 7 -29.82 7.11 -16.73
C LEU A 7 -30.79 6.15 -16.01
N GLN A 8 -31.28 5.09 -16.68
CA GLN A 8 -32.15 4.08 -16.06
C GLN A 8 -31.43 3.16 -15.06
N CYS A 9 -30.11 2.99 -15.18
CA CYS A 9 -29.31 2.15 -14.28
C CYS A 9 -28.77 2.89 -13.04
N ILE A 10 -29.15 4.15 -12.84
CA ILE A 10 -28.58 5.05 -11.83
C ILE A 10 -29.61 5.36 -10.73
N PRO A 11 -29.21 5.38 -9.44
CA PRO A 11 -30.06 5.81 -8.33
C PRO A 11 -30.70 7.20 -8.54
N LYS A 12 -31.95 7.39 -8.14
CA LYS A 12 -32.74 8.62 -8.41
C LYS A 12 -32.10 9.89 -7.82
N ASP A 13 -31.39 9.78 -6.71
CA ASP A 13 -30.63 10.84 -6.04
C ASP A 13 -29.43 11.33 -6.87
N VAL A 14 -28.84 10.43 -7.66
CA VAL A 14 -27.72 10.71 -8.57
C VAL A 14 -28.24 11.21 -9.91
N LEU A 15 -29.38 10.67 -10.36
CA LEU A 15 -30.05 11.02 -11.61
C LEU A 15 -30.32 12.53 -11.70
N LEU A 16 -30.90 13.13 -10.67
CA LEU A 16 -31.26 14.56 -10.65
C LEU A 16 -30.06 15.50 -10.82
N GLN A 17 -28.88 15.09 -10.33
CA GLN A 17 -27.66 15.89 -10.43
C GLN A 17 -27.04 15.85 -11.83
N ILE A 18 -27.22 14.76 -12.58
CA ILE A 18 -26.54 14.51 -13.86
C ILE A 18 -27.50 14.63 -15.06
N ALA A 19 -28.82 14.62 -14.83
CA ALA A 19 -29.87 14.76 -15.86
C ALA A 19 -29.78 16.05 -16.67
N ARG A 20 -29.12 17.10 -16.14
CA ARG A 20 -28.86 18.36 -16.87
C ARG A 20 -27.80 18.23 -17.97
N LYS A 21 -27.09 17.10 -18.07
CA LYS A 21 -26.03 16.88 -19.07
C LYS A 21 -26.61 16.32 -20.37
N LYS A 22 -26.36 17.00 -21.49
CA LYS A 22 -26.96 16.70 -22.82
C LYS A 22 -26.36 15.49 -23.57
N THR A 23 -25.21 14.97 -23.16
CA THR A 23 -24.51 13.89 -23.89
C THR A 23 -24.12 12.73 -23.00
N ALA A 24 -24.20 11.51 -23.54
CA ALA A 24 -23.84 10.27 -22.84
C ALA A 24 -22.41 10.32 -22.28
N LYS A 25 -21.48 10.90 -23.06
CA LYS A 25 -20.09 11.12 -22.64
C LYS A 25 -19.99 11.98 -21.38
N LYS A 26 -20.70 13.12 -21.32
CA LYS A 26 -20.68 14.01 -20.15
C LYS A 26 -21.31 13.36 -18.91
N ILE A 27 -22.35 12.55 -19.11
CA ILE A 27 -22.97 11.76 -18.04
C ILE A 27 -21.95 10.75 -17.51
N TRP A 28 -21.38 9.93 -18.40
CA TRP A 28 -20.36 8.93 -18.06
C TRP A 28 -19.14 9.52 -17.37
N ASP A 29 -18.60 10.63 -17.88
CA ASP A 29 -17.46 11.33 -17.27
C ASP A 29 -17.80 11.83 -15.86
N SER A 30 -19.03 12.32 -15.63
CA SER A 30 -19.46 12.75 -14.30
C SER A 30 -19.59 11.58 -13.31
N LEU A 31 -20.12 10.44 -13.77
CA LEU A 31 -20.13 9.21 -12.95
C LEU A 31 -18.72 8.71 -12.65
N LYS A 32 -17.84 8.73 -13.65
CA LYS A 32 -16.44 8.35 -13.50
C LYS A 32 -15.75 9.24 -12.48
N THR A 33 -15.89 10.57 -12.56
CA THR A 33 -15.31 11.45 -11.55
C THR A 33 -15.91 11.22 -10.16
N ARG A 34 -17.23 11.07 -10.04
CA ARG A 34 -17.92 10.90 -8.75
C ARG A 34 -17.56 9.59 -8.04
N TYR A 35 -17.58 8.47 -8.76
CA TYR A 35 -17.41 7.13 -8.19
C TYR A 35 -16.01 6.55 -8.40
N LEU A 36 -15.44 6.75 -9.58
CA LEU A 36 -14.12 6.23 -9.92
C LEU A 36 -13.01 7.20 -9.52
N GLY A 37 -13.24 8.51 -9.40
CA GLY A 37 -12.22 9.46 -8.96
C GLY A 37 -11.70 9.15 -7.56
N SER A 38 -12.59 8.93 -6.59
CA SER A 38 -12.21 8.52 -5.24
C SER A 38 -11.54 7.14 -5.21
N LYS A 39 -12.05 6.18 -6.00
CA LYS A 39 -11.49 4.84 -6.11
C LYS A 39 -10.10 4.84 -6.76
N GLN A 40 -9.89 5.61 -7.84
CA GLN A 40 -8.62 5.73 -8.54
C GLN A 40 -7.57 6.41 -7.67
N VAL A 41 -7.94 7.48 -6.95
CA VAL A 41 -7.05 8.13 -5.97
C VAL A 41 -6.66 7.15 -4.86
N LYS A 42 -7.63 6.39 -4.35
CA LYS A 42 -7.40 5.36 -3.34
C LYS A 42 -6.44 4.28 -3.86
N MET A 43 -6.67 3.76 -5.07
CA MET A 43 -5.79 2.77 -5.71
C MET A 43 -4.39 3.30 -5.95
N ALA A 44 -4.25 4.53 -6.42
CA ALA A 44 -2.94 5.17 -6.63
C ALA A 44 -2.18 5.30 -5.30
N ARG A 45 -2.85 5.72 -4.22
CA ARG A 45 -2.25 5.79 -2.88
C ARG A 45 -1.81 4.43 -2.36
N VAL A 46 -2.63 3.40 -2.53
CA VAL A 46 -2.27 2.01 -2.17
C VAL A 46 -1.04 1.55 -2.96
N GLN A 47 -0.98 1.84 -4.27
CA GLN A 47 0.16 1.48 -5.10
C GLN A 47 1.44 2.19 -4.66
N THR A 48 1.37 3.49 -4.35
CA THR A 48 2.51 4.22 -3.80
C THR A 48 3.00 3.61 -2.48
N LEU A 49 2.08 3.28 -1.57
CA LEU A 49 2.45 2.65 -0.30
C LEU A 49 3.09 1.27 -0.49
N LYS A 50 2.63 0.48 -1.48
CA LYS A 50 3.27 -0.80 -1.83
C LYS A 50 4.71 -0.58 -2.29
N SER A 51 4.93 0.37 -3.21
CA SER A 51 6.29 0.69 -3.65
C SER A 51 7.18 1.14 -2.50
N VAL A 52 6.65 1.94 -1.55
CA VAL A 52 7.40 2.31 -0.34
C VAL A 52 7.69 1.09 0.54
N PHE A 53 6.72 0.19 0.74
CA PHE A 53 6.91 -1.05 1.50
C PHE A 53 8.00 -1.93 0.89
N ASP A 54 7.99 -2.09 -0.43
CA ASP A 54 8.92 -2.96 -1.15
C ASP A 54 10.36 -2.49 -0.99
N VAL A 55 10.61 -1.19 -1.14
CA VAL A 55 11.94 -0.58 -1.03
C VAL A 55 12.35 -0.23 0.41
N LEU A 56 11.44 -0.35 1.38
CA LEU A 56 11.74 -0.07 2.79
C LEU A 56 12.88 -0.98 3.25
N ARG A 57 13.96 -0.38 3.76
CA ARG A 57 15.10 -1.07 4.36
C ARG A 57 15.51 -0.39 5.66
N MET A 58 16.00 -1.19 6.60
CA MET A 58 16.57 -0.71 7.84
C MET A 58 17.93 -0.05 7.58
N LYS A 59 18.19 1.10 8.20
CA LYS A 59 19.52 1.74 8.13
C LYS A 59 20.49 1.04 9.09
N GLU A 60 21.78 1.15 8.84
CA GLU A 60 22.81 0.56 9.72
C GLU A 60 22.75 1.12 11.15
N THR A 61 22.54 2.44 11.24
CA THR A 61 22.44 3.19 12.51
C THR A 61 21.07 3.07 13.20
N GLU A 62 20.08 2.49 12.52
CA GLU A 62 18.72 2.40 13.02
C GLU A 62 18.58 1.19 13.97
N THR A 63 17.75 1.34 15.00
CA THR A 63 17.42 0.25 15.92
C THR A 63 16.27 -0.61 15.39
N ILE A 64 16.14 -1.84 15.90
CA ILE A 64 15.03 -2.74 15.50
C ILE A 64 13.68 -2.10 15.85
N GLU A 65 13.61 -1.38 16.96
CA GLU A 65 12.42 -0.69 17.45
C GLU A 65 12.01 0.45 16.51
N GLU A 66 12.95 1.31 16.13
CA GLU A 66 12.72 2.40 15.16
C GLU A 66 12.22 1.85 13.82
N PHE A 67 12.82 0.75 13.37
CA PHE A 67 12.44 0.12 12.12
C PHE A 67 11.05 -0.55 12.19
N THR A 68 10.74 -1.21 13.31
CA THR A 68 9.41 -1.79 13.58
C THR A 68 8.35 -0.69 13.62
N GLU A 69 8.66 0.48 14.19
CA GLU A 69 7.76 1.62 14.18
C GLU A 69 7.48 2.12 12.75
N LYS A 70 8.48 2.14 11.86
CA LYS A 70 8.28 2.49 10.45
C LYS A 70 7.36 1.50 9.74
N ILE A 71 7.52 0.20 9.99
CA ILE A 71 6.65 -0.85 9.44
C ILE A 71 5.21 -0.62 9.93
N ASN A 72 5.02 -0.40 11.23
CA ASN A 72 3.71 -0.17 11.83
C ASN A 72 3.04 1.12 11.30
N ARG A 73 3.80 2.20 11.14
CA ARG A 73 3.32 3.45 10.51
C ARG A 73 2.90 3.23 9.06
N LEU A 74 3.53 2.31 8.35
CA LEU A 74 3.11 1.98 6.99
C LEU A 74 1.84 1.13 7.00
N ALA A 75 1.77 0.12 7.86
CA ALA A 75 0.59 -0.71 8.05
C ALA A 75 -0.66 0.12 8.40
N SER A 76 -0.53 1.10 9.31
CA SER A 76 -1.64 2.00 9.64
C SER A 76 -2.10 2.83 8.44
N LYS A 77 -1.18 3.31 7.59
CA LYS A 77 -1.54 4.00 6.34
C LYS A 77 -2.32 3.09 5.39
N PHE A 78 -1.97 1.82 5.27
CA PHE A 78 -2.76 0.85 4.51
C PHE A 78 -4.16 0.68 5.12
N SER A 79 -4.26 0.55 6.45
CA SER A 79 -5.54 0.43 7.16
C SER A 79 -6.45 1.64 6.96
N THR A 80 -5.91 2.87 6.93
CA THR A 80 -6.71 4.08 6.63
C THR A 80 -7.28 4.07 5.20
N LEU A 81 -6.64 3.32 4.29
CA LEU A 81 -7.14 3.06 2.95
C LEU A 81 -8.00 1.78 2.89
N GLY A 82 -8.40 1.20 4.02
CA GLY A 82 -9.20 -0.02 4.06
C GLY A 82 -8.53 -1.22 3.38
N VAL A 83 -7.20 -1.25 3.33
CA VAL A 83 -6.41 -2.40 2.90
C VAL A 83 -5.68 -2.91 4.13
N ALA A 84 -5.89 -4.17 4.50
CA ALA A 84 -5.10 -4.81 5.54
C ALA A 84 -3.83 -5.39 4.91
N LEU A 85 -2.67 -5.11 5.52
CA LEU A 85 -1.47 -5.90 5.25
C LEU A 85 -1.54 -7.16 6.10
N GLU A 86 -1.09 -8.28 5.54
CA GLU A 86 -0.99 -9.52 6.31
C GLU A 86 0.16 -9.43 7.32
N ASP A 87 -0.11 -9.85 8.55
CA ASP A 87 0.91 -9.90 9.61
C ASP A 87 2.12 -10.76 9.20
N SER A 88 1.88 -11.83 8.45
CA SER A 88 2.92 -12.68 7.85
C SER A 88 3.90 -11.87 7.00
N SER A 89 3.39 -10.91 6.22
CA SER A 89 4.20 -10.06 5.35
C SER A 89 5.01 -9.04 6.15
N LEU A 90 4.46 -8.50 7.24
CA LEU A 90 5.15 -7.58 8.13
C LEU A 90 6.28 -8.29 8.90
N VAL A 91 5.99 -9.47 9.45
CA VAL A 91 6.96 -10.29 10.19
C VAL A 91 8.08 -10.77 9.27
N LYS A 92 7.74 -11.26 8.06
CA LYS A 92 8.73 -11.65 7.06
C LYS A 92 9.64 -10.47 6.71
N LYS A 93 9.06 -9.28 6.52
CA LYS A 93 9.83 -8.07 6.23
C LYS A 93 10.82 -7.79 7.36
N LEU A 94 10.38 -7.81 8.62
CA LEU A 94 11.24 -7.61 9.78
C LEU A 94 12.36 -8.67 9.86
N LEU A 95 12.04 -9.95 9.69
CA LEU A 95 12.99 -11.06 9.75
C LEU A 95 14.03 -10.98 8.63
N ASP A 96 13.63 -10.67 7.40
CA ASP A 96 14.54 -10.50 6.26
C ASP A 96 15.63 -9.44 6.56
N PHE A 97 15.31 -8.43 7.38
CA PHE A 97 16.28 -7.40 7.78
C PHE A 97 17.15 -7.81 8.97
N VAL A 98 16.55 -8.39 10.01
CA VAL A 98 17.29 -8.89 11.17
C VAL A 98 18.32 -9.93 10.70
N LEU A 99 17.91 -10.88 9.87
CA LEU A 99 18.82 -11.86 9.28
C LEU A 99 19.98 -11.16 8.55
N LYS A 100 19.71 -10.19 7.66
CA LYS A 100 20.77 -9.48 6.94
C LYS A 100 21.74 -8.69 7.83
N LYS A 101 21.27 -8.12 8.93
CA LYS A 101 22.12 -7.34 9.85
C LYS A 101 23.01 -8.23 10.71
N TYR A 102 22.50 -9.37 11.17
CA TYR A 102 23.19 -10.19 12.16
C TYR A 102 23.90 -11.43 11.59
N LEU A 103 23.52 -11.93 10.40
CA LEU A 103 24.23 -13.05 9.75
C LEU A 103 25.73 -12.80 9.56
N PRO A 104 26.17 -11.64 9.05
CA PRO A 104 27.61 -11.38 8.88
C PRO A 104 28.38 -11.37 10.21
N ILE A 105 27.72 -10.91 11.28
CA ILE A 105 28.31 -10.85 12.63
C ILE A 105 28.50 -12.27 13.18
N ASP A 106 27.50 -13.14 13.05
CA ASP A 106 27.58 -14.54 13.49
C ASP A 106 28.67 -15.32 12.76
N VAL A 107 28.78 -15.13 11.44
CA VAL A 107 29.86 -15.74 10.63
C VAL A 107 31.23 -15.26 11.08
N GLY A 108 31.39 -13.95 11.31
CA GLY A 108 32.64 -13.39 11.80
C GLY A 108 33.05 -13.93 13.18
N ILE A 109 32.09 -14.07 14.10
CA ILE A 109 32.33 -14.64 15.43
C ILE A 109 32.78 -16.11 15.32
N LYS A 110 32.10 -16.91 14.50
CA LYS A 110 32.48 -18.32 14.28
C LYS A 110 33.87 -18.47 13.68
N GLN A 111 34.21 -17.67 12.67
CA GLN A 111 35.54 -17.69 12.06
C GLN A 111 36.64 -17.31 13.06
N LEU A 112 36.41 -16.32 13.92
CA LEU A 112 37.34 -15.95 14.99
C LEU A 112 37.54 -17.09 16.00
N HIS A 113 36.45 -17.74 16.40
CA HIS A 113 36.51 -18.89 17.30
C HIS A 113 37.31 -20.05 16.69
N ASP A 114 37.05 -20.39 15.42
CA ASP A 114 37.78 -21.45 14.72
C ASP A 114 39.29 -21.17 14.63
N LEU A 115 39.68 -19.91 14.38
CA LEU A 115 41.10 -19.49 14.35
C LEU A 115 41.78 -19.56 15.73
N GLN A 116 41.04 -19.40 16.83
CA GLN A 116 41.57 -19.54 18.18
C GLN A 116 41.70 -20.99 18.64
N THR A 117 41.06 -21.92 17.94
CA THR A 117 41.03 -23.36 18.29
C THR A 117 42.00 -24.19 17.42
N MET A 118 42.71 -23.55 16.48
CA MET A 118 43.85 -24.12 15.73
C MET A 118 45.15 -23.93 16.49
#